data_AF-A0A554JIT4-F1
#
_entry.id   AF-A0A554JIT4-F1
#
_cell.length_a   1.000
_cell.length_b   1.000
_cell.length_c   1.000
_cell.angle_alpha   90.00
_cell.angle_beta   90.00
_cell.angle_gamma   90.00
#
_symmetry.space_group_name_H-M   'P 1'
#
loop_
_entity.id
_entity.type
_entity.pdbx_description
1 polymer ?
#
loop_
_entity_poly.entity_id
_entity_poly.type
_entity_poly.pdbx_seq_one_letter_code
_entity_poly.pdbx_strand_id
1 'polypeptide(L)'
;DSRTILDQGGAEKLLGAGDMLYLSGDMGKPVRLQSAFISESEVKKVVDFIAKHNEPELPIDIGGSSGSGGESSGSMVSGGFSEDDNEVDDSMVEEARRVVIESGKASTSFLQRKLSLGYSRAARIMDILESKGVVGPQNGSKPREIFQKPTEVASQNNDGV
;
A
#
# COMPACT_ATOMS: atom_id res chain seq x y z
N ASP A 1 35.69 -5.16 1.01
CA ASP A 1 36.27 -4.08 1.83
C ASP A 1 35.29 -2.92 1.79
N SER A 2 34.76 -2.48 2.93
CA SER A 2 33.72 -1.43 2.99
C SER A 2 34.26 -0.03 2.65
N ARG A 3 35.56 0.08 2.36
CA ARG A 3 36.26 1.33 2.01
C ARG A 3 36.33 1.59 0.49
N THR A 4 35.96 0.61 -0.33
CA THR A 4 36.05 0.71 -1.80
C THR A 4 34.68 0.98 -2.40
N ILE A 5 34.55 2.07 -3.16
CA ILE A 5 33.38 2.43 -3.95
C ILE A 5 33.87 2.81 -5.36
N LEU A 6 33.21 2.30 -6.40
CA LEU A 6 33.62 2.52 -7.81
C LEU A 6 35.08 2.07 -8.08
N ASP A 7 35.46 0.91 -7.55
CA ASP A 7 36.80 0.31 -7.67
C ASP A 7 37.96 1.19 -7.17
N GLN A 8 37.66 2.29 -6.47
CA GLN A 8 38.61 3.23 -5.90
C GLN A 8 38.32 3.42 -4.40
N GLY A 9 39.35 3.81 -3.64
CA GLY A 9 39.18 4.23 -2.24
C GLY A 9 38.50 5.61 -2.18
N GLY A 10 37.78 5.90 -1.08
CA GLY A 10 37.08 7.18 -0.91
C GLY A 10 35.75 7.10 -0.17
N ALA A 11 35.26 5.89 0.12
CA ALA A 11 34.03 5.70 0.90
C ALA A 11 34.13 6.29 2.31
N GLU A 12 35.33 6.29 2.89
CA GLU A 12 35.64 6.87 4.20
C GLU A 12 35.53 8.40 4.26
N LYS A 13 35.46 9.06 3.10
CA LYS A 13 35.30 10.52 3.00
C LYS A 13 33.85 10.95 2.98
N LEU A 14 32.92 10.00 2.83
CA LEU A 14 31.49 10.27 2.84
C LEU A 14 31.02 10.46 4.28
N LEU A 15 30.38 11.59 4.55
CA LEU A 15 29.85 11.95 5.87
C LEU A 15 28.42 11.44 6.10
N GLY A 16 27.80 10.84 5.07
CA GLY A 16 26.39 10.44 5.09
C GLY A 16 25.45 11.58 4.72
N ALA A 17 24.16 11.42 4.99
CA ALA A 17 23.12 12.45 4.78
C ALA A 17 23.21 13.15 3.41
N GLY A 18 23.13 12.37 2.32
CA GLY A 18 23.08 12.91 0.95
C GLY A 18 24.45 13.16 0.31
N ASP A 19 25.54 12.85 1.00
CA ASP A 19 26.89 12.87 0.45
C ASP A 19 27.13 11.67 -0.48
N MET A 20 27.66 11.92 -1.68
CA MET A 20 27.85 10.91 -2.72
C MET A 20 29.17 11.10 -3.48
N LEU A 21 29.61 10.03 -4.15
CA LEU A 21 30.71 10.08 -5.11
C LEU A 21 30.12 10.00 -6.53
N TYR A 22 30.53 10.92 -7.40
CA TYR A 22 30.16 10.94 -8.81
C TYR A 22 31.40 10.66 -9.68
N LEU A 23 31.24 9.76 -10.65
CA LEU A 23 32.26 9.47 -11.67
C LEU A 23 31.60 9.54 -13.05
N SER A 24 32.03 10.49 -13.87
CA SER A 24 31.67 10.54 -15.29
C SER A 24 32.66 9.73 -16.13
N GLY A 25 32.27 9.30 -17.34
CA GLY A 25 33.13 8.54 -18.25
C GLY A 25 34.42 9.25 -18.66
N ASP A 26 34.42 10.59 -18.63
CA ASP A 26 35.58 11.43 -18.95
C ASP A 26 36.46 11.76 -17.74
N MET A 27 36.07 11.33 -16.53
CA MET A 27 36.78 11.63 -15.29
C MET A 27 37.65 10.46 -14.86
N GLY A 28 38.94 10.72 -14.60
CA GLY A 28 39.87 9.69 -14.10
C GLY A 28 39.70 9.35 -12.61
N LYS A 29 38.97 10.17 -11.84
CA LYS A 29 38.74 9.98 -10.40
C LYS A 29 37.35 10.48 -9.99
N PRO A 30 36.68 9.82 -9.03
CA PRO A 30 35.38 10.25 -8.54
C PRO A 30 35.50 11.55 -7.74
N VAL A 31 34.52 12.44 -7.91
CA VAL A 31 34.39 13.69 -7.17
C VAL A 31 33.32 13.52 -6.10
N ARG A 32 33.55 14.11 -4.93
CA ARG A 32 32.56 14.13 -3.84
C ARG A 32 31.55 15.25 -4.08
N LEU A 33 30.26 14.91 -4.04
CA LEU A 33 29.15 15.85 -4.14
C LEU A 33 28.26 15.73 -2.92
N GLN A 34 27.74 16.86 -2.46
CA GLN A 34 26.75 16.92 -1.41
C GLN A 34 25.38 17.22 -2.03
N SER A 35 24.45 16.26 -1.93
CA SER A 35 23.04 16.49 -2.22
C SER A 35 22.29 16.87 -0.95
N ALA A 36 21.14 17.50 -1.11
CA ALA A 36 20.17 17.61 -0.04
C ALA A 36 19.71 16.20 0.35
N PHE A 37 19.86 15.85 1.63
CA PHE A 37 19.17 14.71 2.21
C PHE A 37 17.74 15.12 2.52
N ILE A 38 16.79 14.41 1.94
CA ILE A 38 15.38 14.59 2.21
C ILE A 38 14.90 13.32 2.89
N SER A 39 14.41 13.45 4.11
CA SER A 39 13.83 12.31 4.83
C SER A 39 12.50 11.89 4.23
N GLU A 40 12.11 10.63 4.42
CA GLU A 40 10.81 10.11 3.98
C GLU A 40 9.64 10.96 4.50
N SER A 41 9.74 11.41 5.76
CA SER A 41 8.74 12.27 6.39
C SER A 41 8.59 13.64 5.70
N GLU A 42 9.67 14.19 5.15
CA GLU A 42 9.65 15.46 4.42
C GLU A 42 9.10 15.27 3.01
N VAL A 43 9.46 14.17 2.33
CA VAL A 43 8.88 13.82 1.04
C VAL A 43 7.36 13.73 1.15
N LYS A 44 6.85 13.01 2.16
CA LYS A 44 5.41 12.84 2.39
C LYS A 44 4.71 14.18 2.59
N LYS A 45 5.25 15.06 3.44
CA LYS A 45 4.69 16.41 3.67
C LYS A 45 4.62 17.24 2.39
N VAL A 46 5.64 17.16 1.54
CA VAL A 46 5.66 17.88 0.25
C VAL A 46 4.61 17.32 -0.69
N VAL A 47 4.49 15.99 -0.79
CA VAL A 47 3.46 15.33 -1.61
C VAL A 47 2.06 15.68 -1.11
N ASP A 48 1.80 15.62 0.19
CA ASP A 48 0.52 15.96 0.80
C ASP A 48 0.15 17.42 0.54
N PHE A 49 1.12 18.33 0.63
CA PHE A 49 0.94 19.74 0.32
C PHE A 49 0.55 19.94 -1.15
N ILE A 50 1.25 19.29 -2.08
CA ILE A 50 0.98 19.37 -3.52
C ILE A 50 -0.39 18.78 -3.85
N ALA A 51 -0.73 17.62 -3.29
CA ALA A 51 -2.01 16.94 -3.51
C ALA A 51 -3.19 17.77 -3.00
N LYS A 52 -3.02 18.53 -1.92
CA LYS A 52 -4.08 19.37 -1.34
C LYS A 52 -4.33 20.66 -2.13
N HIS A 53 -3.30 21.22 -2.78
CA HIS A 53 -3.37 22.53 -3.42
C HIS A 53 -3.52 22.49 -4.95
N ASN A 54 -3.42 21.31 -5.56
CA ASN A 54 -3.70 21.12 -6.98
C ASN A 54 -5.02 20.35 -7.12
N GLU A 55 -5.92 20.85 -7.97
CA GLU A 55 -7.08 20.08 -8.43
C GLU A 55 -6.59 18.82 -9.18
N PRO A 56 -7.33 17.71 -9.16
CA PRO A 56 -6.92 16.45 -9.78
C PRO A 56 -7.04 16.52 -11.31
N GLU A 57 -6.24 17.38 -11.95
CA GLU A 57 -5.88 17.20 -13.35
C GLU A 57 -4.60 16.37 -13.41
N LEU A 58 -4.77 15.06 -13.31
CA LEU A 58 -3.76 14.12 -13.79
C LEU A 58 -4.21 13.59 -15.15
N PRO A 59 -3.95 14.30 -16.27
CA PRO A 59 -3.98 13.65 -17.57
C PRO A 59 -2.75 12.73 -17.62
N ILE A 60 -2.92 11.53 -17.10
CA ILE A 60 -1.95 10.44 -17.34
C ILE A 60 -2.24 9.95 -18.76
N ASP A 61 -1.82 10.73 -19.76
CA ASP A 61 -1.59 10.22 -21.10
C ASP A 61 -0.20 9.55 -21.08
N ILE A 62 -0.15 8.33 -20.53
CA ILE A 62 0.95 7.41 -20.82
C ILE A 62 0.69 6.87 -22.23
N GLY A 63 0.98 7.73 -23.20
CA GLY A 63 0.95 7.45 -24.62
C GLY A 63 2.06 6.46 -24.97
N GLY A 64 1.71 5.18 -24.93
CA GLY A 64 2.46 4.08 -25.52
C GLY A 64 1.58 3.24 -26.43
N SER A 65 0.80 3.88 -27.30
CA SER A 65 0.03 3.20 -28.35
C SER A 65 0.97 2.48 -29.31
N SER A 66 1.10 1.16 -29.19
CA SER A 66 1.33 0.22 -30.30
C SER A 66 1.29 -1.22 -29.81
N GLY A 67 0.31 -2.00 -30.27
CA GLY A 67 0.41 -3.46 -30.30
C GLY A 67 -0.76 -4.23 -29.69
N SER A 68 -1.85 -4.30 -30.46
CA SER A 68 -2.79 -5.43 -30.54
C SER A 68 -2.29 -6.77 -29.95
N GLY A 69 -3.08 -7.30 -29.00
CA GLY A 69 -3.36 -8.74 -28.89
C GLY A 69 -2.46 -9.54 -27.95
N GLY A 70 -3.08 -10.22 -26.98
CA GLY A 70 -2.43 -11.31 -26.26
C GLY A 70 -2.77 -11.32 -24.77
N GLU A 71 -3.67 -12.23 -24.41
CA GLU A 71 -3.90 -12.65 -23.04
C GLU A 71 -2.60 -13.23 -22.44
N SER A 72 -2.44 -13.07 -21.12
CA SER A 72 -1.45 -13.72 -20.22
C SER A 72 -0.22 -12.90 -19.81
N SER A 73 -0.06 -12.78 -18.49
CA SER A 73 1.20 -12.59 -17.76
C SER A 73 2.02 -11.32 -18.06
N GLY A 74 1.64 -10.23 -17.40
CA GLY A 74 2.45 -9.02 -17.26
C GLY A 74 2.48 -8.55 -15.81
N SER A 75 3.23 -9.27 -14.97
CA SER A 75 3.71 -8.77 -13.68
C SER A 75 4.58 -7.53 -13.94
N MET A 76 4.01 -6.33 -13.88
CA MET A 76 4.79 -5.09 -13.95
C MET A 76 4.25 -4.05 -12.98
N VAL A 77 4.97 -3.96 -11.85
CA VAL A 77 5.23 -2.75 -11.07
C VAL A 77 3.99 -1.92 -10.71
N SER A 78 3.21 -2.46 -9.77
CA SER A 78 2.57 -1.64 -8.75
C SER A 78 3.61 -1.32 -7.68
N GLY A 79 4.52 -0.40 -8.00
CA GLY A 79 5.43 0.22 -7.03
C GLY A 79 4.67 1.25 -6.19
N GLY A 80 3.69 0.78 -5.43
CA GLY A 80 3.04 1.57 -4.38
C GLY A 80 4.00 1.72 -3.21
N PHE A 81 4.82 2.77 -3.25
CA PHE A 81 5.53 3.27 -2.08
C PHE A 81 4.51 3.90 -1.12
N SER A 82 3.80 3.05 -0.40
CA SER A 82 3.01 3.41 0.77
C SER A 82 3.54 2.62 1.95
N GLU A 83 4.74 2.94 2.42
CA GLU A 83 5.27 2.41 3.69
C GLU A 83 4.55 3.01 4.92
N ASP A 84 3.70 4.02 4.72
CA ASP A 84 2.85 4.65 5.74
C ASP A 84 1.45 4.01 5.90
N ASP A 85 1.03 3.14 4.99
CA ASP A 85 -0.32 2.52 4.99
C ASP A 85 -0.34 1.24 5.87
N ASN A 86 0.37 1.29 6.99
CA ASN A 86 0.46 0.21 7.96
C ASN A 86 -0.53 0.38 9.13
N GLU A 87 -1.29 1.46 9.23
CA GLU A 87 -2.38 1.53 10.20
C GLU A 87 -3.68 0.98 9.61
N VAL A 88 -4.17 -0.10 10.21
CA VAL A 88 -5.56 -0.51 10.03
C VAL A 88 -6.36 0.33 11.02
N ASP A 89 -7.13 1.29 10.53
CA ASP A 89 -7.99 2.09 11.40
C ASP A 89 -9.28 1.33 11.77
N ASP A 90 -9.95 1.79 12.84
CA ASP A 90 -11.20 1.18 13.31
C ASP A 90 -12.36 1.33 12.31
N SER A 91 -12.35 2.37 11.47
CA SER A 91 -13.37 2.61 10.44
C SER A 91 -13.32 1.55 9.34
N MET A 92 -12.13 1.21 8.86
CA MET A 92 -11.86 0.17 7.86
C MET A 92 -12.26 -1.21 8.37
N VAL A 93 -12.02 -1.49 9.66
CA VAL A 93 -12.45 -2.76 10.28
C VAL A 93 -13.96 -2.85 10.34
N GLU A 94 -14.66 -1.77 10.69
CA GLU A 94 -16.12 -1.75 10.74
C GLU A 94 -16.76 -1.85 9.35
N GLU A 95 -16.15 -1.23 8.34
CA GLU A 95 -16.56 -1.39 6.94
C GLU A 95 -16.38 -2.84 6.46
N ALA A 96 -15.21 -3.42 6.72
CA ALA A 96 -14.93 -4.81 6.37
C ALA A 96 -15.87 -5.80 7.07
N ARG A 97 -16.20 -5.54 8.36
CA ARG A 97 -17.19 -6.31 9.10
C ARG A 97 -18.53 -6.31 8.37
N ARG A 98 -19.03 -5.13 8.00
CA ARG A 98 -20.32 -4.98 7.29
C ARG A 98 -20.32 -5.76 5.99
N VAL A 99 -19.28 -5.59 5.19
CA VAL A 99 -19.12 -6.24 3.88
C VAL A 99 -19.06 -7.77 4.01
N VAL A 100 -18.35 -8.29 5.02
CA VAL A 100 -18.26 -9.73 5.26
C VAL A 100 -19.61 -10.30 5.67
N ILE A 101 -20.34 -9.64 6.57
CA ILE A 101 -21.67 -10.07 7.03
C ILE A 101 -22.69 -10.04 5.87
N GLU A 102 -22.70 -8.97 5.08
CA GLU A 102 -23.63 -8.80 3.96
C GLU A 102 -23.37 -9.79 2.82
N SER A 103 -22.09 -10.01 2.48
CA SER A 103 -21.72 -10.88 1.36
C SER A 103 -21.67 -12.37 1.71
N GLY A 104 -21.60 -12.71 3.00
CA GLY A 104 -21.40 -14.08 3.47
C GLY A 104 -20.03 -14.67 3.08
N LYS A 105 -19.06 -13.84 2.66
CA LYS A 105 -17.72 -14.30 2.23
C LYS A 105 -16.63 -13.66 3.08
N ALA A 106 -15.93 -14.49 3.85
CA ALA A 106 -14.80 -14.08 4.68
C ALA A 106 -13.48 -14.64 4.11
N SER A 107 -12.86 -13.91 3.18
CA SER A 107 -11.50 -14.22 2.69
C SER A 107 -10.69 -12.95 2.42
N THR A 108 -9.37 -13.07 2.56
CA THR A 108 -8.44 -11.97 2.30
C THR A 108 -8.58 -11.43 0.87
N SER A 109 -8.60 -12.30 -0.13
CA SER A 109 -8.78 -11.94 -1.54
C SER A 109 -10.15 -11.33 -1.87
N PHE A 110 -11.16 -11.58 -1.04
CA PHE A 110 -12.45 -10.92 -1.18
C PHE A 110 -12.37 -9.46 -0.68
N LEU A 111 -11.81 -9.24 0.52
CA LEU A 111 -11.60 -7.90 1.06
C LEU A 111 -10.69 -7.04 0.19
N GLN A 112 -9.61 -7.61 -0.36
CA GLN A 112 -8.71 -6.91 -1.29
C GLN A 112 -9.48 -6.28 -2.46
N ARG A 113 -10.37 -7.04 -3.09
CA ARG A 113 -11.13 -6.59 -4.27
C ARG A 113 -12.28 -5.66 -3.91
N LYS A 114 -12.93 -5.89 -2.77
CA LYS A 114 -14.14 -5.15 -2.39
C LYS A 114 -13.83 -3.80 -1.75
N LEU A 115 -12.72 -3.70 -1.02
CA LEU A 115 -12.29 -2.50 -0.30
C LEU A 115 -11.00 -1.89 -0.86
N SER A 116 -10.51 -2.38 -2.02
CA SER A 116 -9.28 -1.92 -2.68
C SER A 116 -8.06 -1.92 -1.75
N LEU A 117 -7.94 -2.95 -0.90
CA LEU A 117 -6.89 -3.07 0.10
C LEU A 117 -5.70 -3.89 -0.41
N GLY A 118 -4.50 -3.51 0.02
CA GLY A 118 -3.31 -4.37 -0.09
C GLY A 118 -3.48 -5.68 0.68
N TYR A 119 -2.72 -6.72 0.27
CA TYR A 119 -2.80 -8.05 0.89
C TYR A 119 -2.54 -8.03 2.40
N SER A 120 -1.51 -7.31 2.83
CA SER A 120 -1.11 -7.17 4.23
C SER A 120 -2.20 -6.55 5.11
N ARG A 121 -2.87 -5.49 4.62
CA ARG A 121 -4.01 -4.87 5.32
C ARG A 121 -5.21 -5.78 5.38
N ALA A 122 -5.58 -6.42 4.26
CA ALA A 122 -6.69 -7.36 4.23
C ALA A 122 -6.50 -8.56 5.16
N ALA A 123 -5.27 -9.09 5.27
CA ALA A 123 -4.93 -10.15 6.21
C ALA A 123 -5.11 -9.70 7.66
N ARG A 124 -4.56 -8.53 8.03
CA ARG A 124 -4.71 -7.99 9.39
C ARG A 124 -6.17 -7.71 9.77
N ILE A 125 -6.96 -7.16 8.85
CA ILE A 125 -8.39 -6.96 9.08
C ILE A 125 -9.08 -8.30 9.33
N MET A 126 -8.76 -9.36 8.58
CA MET A 126 -9.32 -10.70 8.84
C MET A 126 -8.98 -11.23 10.23
N ASP A 127 -7.75 -11.02 10.71
CA ASP A 127 -7.32 -11.45 12.04
C ASP A 127 -7.99 -10.61 13.14
N ILE A 128 -8.20 -9.31 12.91
CA ILE A 128 -8.97 -8.45 13.84
C ILE A 128 -10.42 -8.91 13.90
N LEU A 129 -11.04 -9.21 12.75
CA LEU A 129 -12.42 -9.72 12.70
C LEU A 129 -12.55 -11.09 13.40
N GLU A 130 -11.51 -11.91 13.37
CA GLU A 130 -11.43 -13.15 14.14
C GLU A 130 -11.36 -12.88 15.64
N SER A 131 -10.48 -11.97 16.07
CA SER A 131 -10.38 -11.57 17.49
C SER A 131 -11.68 -10.97 18.04
N LYS A 132 -12.44 -10.27 17.18
CA LYS A 132 -13.76 -9.70 17.49
C LYS A 132 -14.91 -10.72 17.39
N GLY A 133 -14.62 -11.97 17.04
CA GLY A 133 -15.62 -13.04 16.93
C GLY A 133 -16.61 -12.88 15.77
N VAL A 134 -16.26 -12.11 14.73
CA VAL A 134 -17.08 -11.94 13.52
C VAL A 134 -16.87 -13.11 12.56
N VAL A 135 -15.61 -13.54 12.40
CA VAL A 135 -15.21 -14.65 11.54
C VAL A 135 -14.53 -15.76 12.35
N GLY A 136 -14.68 -17.00 11.90
CA GLY A 136 -14.06 -18.18 12.48
C GLY A 136 -12.57 -18.31 12.17
N PRO A 137 -11.90 -19.30 12.77
CA PRO A 137 -10.49 -19.56 12.55
C PRO A 137 -10.23 -19.95 11.09
N GLN A 138 -8.97 -19.80 10.67
CA GLN A 138 -8.55 -20.20 9.34
C GLN A 138 -8.76 -21.70 9.11
N ASN A 139 -9.54 -22.05 8.08
CA ASN A 139 -9.79 -23.44 7.69
C ASN A 139 -9.20 -23.74 6.31
N GLY A 140 -7.85 -23.77 6.25
CA GLY A 140 -7.10 -24.01 5.02
C GLY A 140 -7.42 -22.99 3.92
N SER A 141 -7.67 -23.47 2.71
CA SER A 141 -8.01 -22.63 1.53
C SER A 141 -9.49 -22.26 1.44
N LYS A 142 -10.33 -22.73 2.36
CA LYS A 142 -11.77 -22.44 2.34
C LYS A 142 -12.06 -21.08 2.98
N PRO A 143 -13.11 -20.36 2.54
CA PRO A 143 -13.57 -19.15 3.20
C PRO A 143 -13.83 -19.40 4.69
N ARG A 144 -13.47 -18.44 5.54
CA ARG A 144 -13.70 -18.55 6.99
C ARG A 144 -15.21 -18.53 7.27
N GLU A 145 -15.64 -19.24 8.30
CA GLU A 145 -17.04 -19.20 8.74
C GLU A 145 -17.38 -17.82 9.31
N ILE A 146 -18.63 -17.38 9.20
CA ILE A 146 -19.09 -16.08 9.70
C ILE A 146 -20.09 -16.33 10.80
N PHE A 147 -19.83 -15.81 11.99
CA PHE A 147 -20.65 -16.07 13.18
C PHE A 147 -21.75 -15.04 13.41
N GLN A 148 -21.61 -13.84 12.82
CA GLN A 148 -22.65 -12.80 12.90
C GLN A 148 -23.61 -12.93 11.72
N LYS A 149 -24.89 -13.19 12.02
CA LYS A 149 -25.96 -13.12 11.03
C LYS A 149 -26.26 -11.65 10.71
N PRO A 150 -26.68 -11.32 9.47
CA PRO A 150 -27.13 -9.98 9.15
C PRO A 150 -28.22 -9.60 10.16
N THR A 151 -28.00 -8.51 10.89
CA THR A 151 -29.02 -7.96 11.76
C THR A 151 -30.14 -7.48 10.86
N GLU A 152 -31.20 -8.28 10.75
CA GLU A 152 -32.48 -7.80 10.26
C GLU A 152 -32.86 -6.63 11.16
N VAL A 153 -32.73 -5.42 10.63
CA VAL A 153 -33.34 -4.23 11.22
C VAL A 153 -34.83 -4.48 11.24
N ALA A 154 -35.33 -5.00 12.35
CA ALA A 154 -36.73 -5.11 12.63
C ALA A 154 -37.30 -3.68 12.59
N SER A 155 -37.96 -3.35 11.47
CA SER A 155 -38.88 -2.24 11.39
C SER A 155 -39.87 -2.40 12.53
N GLN A 156 -39.70 -1.58 13.57
CA GLN A 156 -40.73 -1.36 14.57
C GLN A 156 -41.89 -0.67 13.84
N ASN A 157 -42.80 -1.47 13.32
CA ASN A 157 -44.15 -1.05 12.98
C ASN A 157 -44.81 -0.61 14.28
N ASN A 158 -44.83 0.70 14.52
CA ASN A 158 -45.64 1.29 15.57
C ASN A 158 -47.05 1.48 15.01
N ASP A 159 -47.83 0.39 15.00
CA ASP A 159 -49.27 0.40 14.77
C ASP A 159 -50.02 0.18 16.11
N GLY A 160 -50.89 1.13 16.46
CA GLY A 160 -51.92 1.04 17.51
C GLY A 160 -51.47 1.58 18.88
N VAL A 161 -52.12 2.58 19.48
CA VAL A 161 -53.56 2.90 19.57
C VAL A 161 -53.76 4.42 19.71
#